data_AF-A0A4U3AZ90-F1
#
_entry.id   AF-A0A4U3AZ90-F1
#
_cell.length_a   1.000
_cell.length_b   1.000
_cell.length_c   1.000
_cell.angle_alpha   90.00
_cell.angle_beta   90.00
_cell.angle_gamma   90.00
#
_symmetry.space_group_name_H-M   'P 1'
#
loop_
_entity.id
_entity.type
_entity.pdbx_description
1 polymer ?
#
loop_
_entity_poly.entity_id
_entity_poly.type
_entity_poly.pdbx_seq_one_letter_code
_entity_poly.pdbx_strand_id
1 'polypeptide(L)'
;TYKLFMTTSLILLSFAVLIYLTLYFFLPTFYEQYKTDQLQTGIKEIIDKSKDLTFQDAIPLFDEYAKKNNAMLSLQNKEGIIIYSPSFSFIQSGKQTTVVTKAARFE
;
A
#
# COMPACT_ATOMS: atom_id res chain seq x y z
N THR A 1 3.51 33.55 -42.19
CA THR A 1 4.20 32.90 -41.05
C THR A 1 3.41 32.97 -39.75
N TYR A 2 3.00 34.16 -39.26
CA TYR A 2 2.26 34.31 -37.99
C TYR A 2 0.95 33.52 -37.89
N LYS A 3 0.13 33.49 -38.95
CA LYS A 3 -1.14 32.73 -38.96
C LYS A 3 -0.92 31.22 -38.73
N LEU A 4 0.12 30.65 -39.35
CA LEU A 4 0.44 29.23 -39.21
C LEU A 4 0.93 28.91 -37.80
N PHE A 5 1.78 29.77 -37.23
CA PHE A 5 2.24 29.65 -35.85
C PHE A 5 1.08 29.68 -34.85
N MET A 6 0.16 30.64 -34.99
CA MET A 6 -1.01 30.76 -34.10
C MET A 6 -1.92 29.54 -34.16
N THR A 7 -2.18 29.02 -35.37
CA THR A 7 -2.98 27.79 -35.53
C THR A 7 -2.31 26.61 -34.84
N THR A 8 -1.01 26.40 -35.06
CA THR A 8 -0.27 25.28 -34.46
C THR A 8 -0.22 25.41 -32.93
N SER A 9 0.03 26.60 -32.39
CA SER A 9 0.03 26.84 -30.94
C SER A 9 -1.34 26.61 -30.31
N LEU A 10 -2.43 27.03 -30.97
CA LEU A 10 -3.79 26.80 -30.48
C LEU A 10 -4.14 25.31 -30.46
N ILE A 11 -3.74 24.57 -31.48
CA ILE A 11 -3.91 23.11 -31.51
C ILE A 11 -3.13 22.46 -30.37
N LEU A 12 -1.86 22.84 -30.19
CA LEU A 12 -1.01 22.29 -29.14
C LEU A 12 -1.57 22.59 -27.73
N LEU A 13 -2.03 23.82 -27.52
CA LEU A 13 -2.67 24.24 -26.27
C LEU A 13 -3.95 23.46 -26.01
N SER A 14 -4.77 23.25 -27.05
CA SER A 14 -6.01 22.49 -26.95
C SER A 14 -5.73 21.03 -26.53
N PHE A 15 -4.75 20.38 -27.15
CA PHE A 15 -4.34 19.02 -26.76
C PHE A 15 -3.76 18.98 -25.35
N ALA A 16 -2.93 19.94 -24.96
CA ALA A 16 -2.40 20.02 -23.60
C ALA A 16 -3.51 20.13 -22.56
N VAL A 17 -4.52 20.98 -22.80
CA VAL A 17 -5.69 21.11 -21.93
C VAL A 17 -6.51 19.82 -21.90
N LEU A 18 -6.76 19.19 -23.05
CA LEU A 18 -7.51 17.93 -23.12
C LEU A 18 -6.80 16.79 -22.37
N ILE A 19 -5.48 16.67 -22.52
CA ILE A 19 -4.67 15.70 -21.79
C ILE A 19 -4.72 16.00 -20.30
N TYR A 20 -4.56 17.27 -19.91
CA TYR A 20 -4.61 17.68 -18.51
C TYR A 20 -5.95 17.37 -17.87
N LEU A 21 -7.06 17.68 -18.53
CA LEU A 21 -8.41 17.38 -18.05
C LEU A 21 -8.63 15.87 -17.92
N THR A 22 -8.19 15.10 -18.92
CA THR A 22 -8.28 13.64 -18.87
C THR A 22 -7.53 13.11 -17.67
N LEU A 23 -6.28 13.50 -17.46
CA LEU A 23 -5.51 13.08 -16.29
C LEU A 23 -6.15 13.56 -14.99
N TYR A 24 -6.61 14.81 -14.92
CA TYR A 24 -7.21 15.38 -13.73
C TYR A 24 -8.46 14.61 -13.26
N PHE A 25 -9.33 14.19 -14.20
CA PHE A 25 -10.56 13.47 -13.85
C PHE A 25 -10.37 11.96 -13.73
N PHE A 26 -9.56 11.36 -14.61
CA PHE A 26 -9.44 9.90 -14.68
C PHE A 26 -8.39 9.38 -13.70
N LEU A 27 -7.27 10.09 -13.51
CA LEU A 27 -6.17 9.61 -12.67
C LEU A 27 -6.59 9.38 -11.21
N PRO A 28 -7.36 10.27 -10.55
CA PRO A 28 -7.74 10.05 -9.15
C PRO A 28 -8.57 8.77 -8.98
N THR A 29 -9.64 8.65 -9.76
CA THR A 29 -10.58 7.51 -9.69
C THR A 29 -9.88 6.20 -10.07
N PHE A 30 -9.12 6.21 -11.17
CA PHE A 30 -8.37 5.04 -11.62
C PHE A 30 -7.33 4.61 -10.59
N TYR A 31 -6.58 5.56 -10.04
CA TYR A 31 -5.54 5.26 -9.06
C TYR A 31 -6.11 4.68 -7.77
N GLU A 32 -7.21 5.26 -7.27
CA GLU A 32 -7.89 4.75 -6.07
C GLU A 32 -8.41 3.33 -6.27
N GLN A 33 -9.08 3.06 -7.39
CA GLN A 33 -9.59 1.72 -7.72
C GLN A 33 -8.45 0.72 -7.83
N TYR A 34 -7.43 1.04 -8.64
CA TYR A 34 -6.26 0.20 -8.82
C TYR A 34 -5.57 -0.13 -7.49
N LYS A 35 -5.36 0.88 -6.64
CA LYS A 35 -4.72 0.67 -5.33
C LYS A 35 -5.59 -0.17 -4.40
N THR A 36 -6.88 0.10 -4.33
CA THR A 36 -7.83 -0.68 -3.52
C THR A 36 -7.84 -2.13 -3.95
N ASP A 37 -7.93 -2.41 -5.25
CA ASP A 37 -7.97 -3.77 -5.79
C ASP A 37 -6.67 -4.53 -5.51
N GLN A 38 -5.51 -3.86 -5.63
CA GLN A 38 -4.22 -4.45 -5.26
C GLN A 38 -4.15 -4.80 -3.77
N LEU A 39 -4.60 -3.90 -2.90
CA LEU A 39 -4.60 -4.14 -1.46
C LEU A 39 -5.52 -5.31 -1.11
N GLN A 40 -6.75 -5.32 -1.63
CA GLN A 40 -7.72 -6.39 -1.40
C GLN A 40 -7.22 -7.74 -1.91
N THR A 41 -6.62 -7.77 -3.10
CA THR A 41 -6.06 -8.99 -3.69
C THR A 41 -4.92 -9.53 -2.83
N GLY A 42 -3.99 -8.68 -2.41
CA GLY A 42 -2.89 -9.11 -1.56
C GLY A 42 -3.34 -9.55 -0.15
N ILE A 43 -4.40 -8.95 0.41
CA ILE A 43 -5.00 -9.45 1.68
C ILE A 43 -5.57 -10.85 1.48
N LYS A 44 -6.31 -11.10 0.40
CA LYS A 44 -6.84 -12.43 0.09
C LYS A 44 -5.72 -13.46 -0.05
N GLU A 45 -4.63 -13.08 -0.71
CA GLU A 45 -3.44 -13.93 -0.87
C GLU A 45 -2.77 -14.25 0.48
N ILE A 46 -2.63 -13.26 1.36
CA ILE A 46 -2.12 -13.46 2.72
C ILE A 46 -3.02 -14.42 3.51
N ILE A 47 -4.34 -14.23 3.46
CA ILE A 47 -5.31 -15.10 4.14
C ILE A 47 -5.15 -16.53 3.64
N ASP A 48 -5.03 -16.72 2.33
CA ASP A 48 -4.89 -18.05 1.74
C ASP A 48 -3.58 -18.73 2.13
N LYS A 49 -2.45 -18.02 2.03
CA LYS A 49 -1.11 -18.52 2.39
C LYS A 49 -0.92 -18.78 3.88
N SER A 50 -1.68 -18.11 4.74
CA SER A 50 -1.56 -18.24 6.21
C SER A 50 -2.47 -19.30 6.82
N LYS A 51 -3.39 -19.92 6.06
CA LYS A 51 -4.32 -20.94 6.58
C LYS A 51 -3.63 -22.09 7.32
N ASP A 52 -2.52 -22.56 6.78
CA ASP A 52 -1.77 -23.70 7.31
C ASP A 52 -0.55 -23.28 8.13
N LEU A 53 -0.36 -21.97 8.36
CA LEU A 53 0.76 -21.44 9.10
C LEU A 53 0.38 -21.13 10.55
N THR A 54 1.34 -21.27 11.46
CA THR A 54 1.19 -20.68 12.79
C THR A 54 1.25 -19.15 12.66
N PHE A 55 0.69 -18.44 13.65
CA PHE A 55 0.72 -16.97 13.65
C PHE A 55 2.14 -16.41 13.52
N GLN A 56 3.12 -17.05 14.18
CA GLN A 56 4.51 -16.62 14.17
C GLN A 56 5.17 -16.82 12.79
N ASP A 57 4.83 -17.90 12.09
CA ASP A 57 5.31 -18.19 10.74
C ASP A 57 4.63 -17.30 9.67
N ALA A 58 3.46 -16.73 9.99
CA ALA A 58 2.75 -15.81 9.12
C ALA A 58 3.24 -14.34 9.23
N ILE A 59 3.97 -13.98 10.29
CA ILE A 59 4.51 -12.61 10.49
C ILE A 59 5.29 -12.08 9.27
N PRO A 60 6.21 -12.86 8.65
CA PRO A 60 6.95 -12.40 7.48
C PRO A 60 6.04 -12.04 6.29
N LEU A 61 4.90 -12.73 6.12
CA LEU A 61 3.94 -12.43 5.06
C LEU A 61 3.29 -11.06 5.26
N PHE A 62 2.96 -10.73 6.50
CA PHE A 62 2.39 -9.44 6.88
C PHE A 62 3.41 -8.30 6.69
N ASP A 63 4.65 -8.52 7.13
CA ASP A 63 5.75 -7.55 6.99
C ASP A 63 6.08 -7.26 5.52
N GLU A 64 6.17 -8.31 4.70
CA GLU A 64 6.42 -8.18 3.25
C GLU A 64 5.30 -7.39 2.58
N TYR A 65 4.04 -7.72 2.88
CA TYR A 65 2.89 -7.02 2.33
C TYR A 65 2.87 -5.55 2.74
N ALA A 66 3.09 -5.24 4.02
CA ALA A 66 3.11 -3.88 4.53
C ALA A 66 4.21 -3.05 3.85
N LYS A 67 5.42 -3.63 3.71
CA LYS A 67 6.55 -2.99 3.04
C LYS A 67 6.31 -2.77 1.54
N LYS A 68 5.79 -3.79 0.84
CA LYS A 68 5.52 -3.74 -0.61
C LYS A 68 4.48 -2.69 -0.97
N ASN A 69 3.47 -2.53 -0.11
CA ASN A 69 2.36 -1.62 -0.36
C ASN A 69 2.52 -0.25 0.33
N ASN A 70 3.60 -0.06 1.09
CA ASN A 70 3.79 1.09 1.97
C ASN A 70 2.54 1.37 2.82
N ALA A 71 1.95 0.30 3.35
CA ALA A 71 0.67 0.31 4.06
C ALA A 71 0.89 -0.06 5.51
N MET A 72 0.24 0.69 6.42
CA MET A 72 0.19 0.30 7.82
C MET A 72 -0.79 -0.87 7.98
N LEU A 73 -0.28 -2.02 8.41
CA LEU A 73 -1.07 -3.22 8.66
C LEU A 73 -1.24 -3.42 10.18
N SER A 74 -2.45 -3.75 10.60
CA SER A 74 -2.72 -4.19 11.96
C SER A 74 -3.70 -5.35 11.95
N LEU A 75 -3.46 -6.35 12.80
CA LEU A 75 -4.35 -7.48 13.00
C LEU A 75 -5.06 -7.32 14.33
N GLN A 76 -6.36 -7.52 14.33
CA GLN A 76 -7.19 -7.46 15.53
C GLN A 76 -7.83 -8.82 15.79
N ASN A 77 -7.97 -9.18 17.07
CA ASN A 77 -8.80 -10.32 17.46
C ASN A 77 -10.29 -9.97 17.35
N LYS A 78 -11.16 -10.95 17.62
CA LYS A 78 -12.62 -10.77 17.58
C LYS A 78 -13.16 -9.74 18.59
N GLU A 79 -12.36 -9.38 19.59
CA GLU A 79 -12.68 -8.41 20.63
C GLU A 79 -12.21 -6.99 20.28
N GLY A 80 -11.61 -6.80 19.08
CA GLY A 80 -11.06 -5.52 18.63
C GLY A 80 -9.67 -5.18 19.20
N ILE A 81 -9.03 -6.13 19.89
CA ILE A 81 -7.67 -5.95 20.44
C ILE A 81 -6.66 -6.18 19.34
N ILE A 82 -5.75 -5.22 19.13
CA ILE A 82 -4.66 -5.35 18.16
C ILE A 82 -3.64 -6.39 18.67
N ILE A 83 -3.47 -7.47 17.90
CA ILE A 83 -2.55 -8.59 18.20
C ILE A 83 -1.25 -8.53 17.41
N TYR A 84 -1.18 -7.68 16.37
CA TYR A 84 0.05 -7.42 15.62
C TYR A 84 -0.01 -6.06 14.93
N SER A 85 1.12 -5.35 14.99
CA SER A 85 1.44 -4.21 14.14
C SER A 85 2.96 -4.08 14.05
N PRO A 86 3.56 -3.97 12.85
CA PRO A 86 5.01 -3.88 12.71
C PRO A 86 5.58 -2.57 13.28
N SER A 87 4.76 -1.53 13.42
CA SER A 87 5.17 -0.19 13.86
C SER A 87 5.02 0.05 15.37
N PHE A 88 4.40 -0.87 16.11
CA PHE A 88 4.12 -0.70 17.55
C PHE A 88 4.43 -1.99 18.32
N SER A 89 5.28 -1.88 19.34
CA SER A 89 5.52 -2.96 20.30
C SER A 89 4.40 -2.96 21.35
N PHE A 90 3.52 -3.96 21.34
CA PHE A 90 2.49 -4.10 22.37
C PHE A 90 3.04 -4.90 23.56
N ILE A 91 2.94 -4.33 24.76
CA ILE A 91 3.15 -5.07 26.01
C ILE A 91 1.84 -5.79 26.32
N GLN A 92 1.72 -7.03 25.87
CA GLN A 92 0.68 -7.92 26.37
C GLN A 92 1.02 -8.26 27.82
N SER A 93 0.13 -7.93 28.76
CA SER A 93 0.27 -8.20 30.20
C SER A 93 0.78 -9.62 30.45
N GLY A 94 2.06 -9.75 30.81
CA GLY A 94 2.67 -10.99 31.30
C GLY A 94 3.82 -11.60 30.49
N LYS A 95 3.97 -11.35 29.19
CA LYS A 95 5.14 -11.83 28.41
C LYS A 95 5.50 -10.86 27.28
N GLN A 96 6.61 -10.14 27.45
CA GLN A 96 7.29 -9.45 26.35
C GLN A 96 7.80 -10.50 25.36
N THR A 97 7.11 -10.67 24.25
CA THR A 97 7.71 -11.33 23.08
C THR A 97 8.13 -10.22 22.14
N THR A 98 9.36 -9.73 22.35
CA THR A 98 10.07 -8.92 21.37
C THR A 98 10.15 -9.77 20.10
N VAL A 99 9.30 -9.51 19.11
CA VAL A 99 9.52 -10.02 17.74
C VAL A 99 10.65 -9.18 17.16
N VAL A 100 11.83 -9.56 17.61
CA VAL A 100 13.17 -9.36 17.07
C VAL A 100 13.23 -8.40 15.87
N THR A 101 13.40 -7.11 16.17
CA THR A 101 14.33 -6.30 15.38
C THR A 101 15.73 -6.85 15.67
N LYS A 102 16.17 -7.88 14.93
CA LYS A 102 17.61 -8.17 14.78
C LYS A 102 18.13 -7.14 13.79
N ALA A 103 18.20 -5.89 14.25
CA ALA A 103 19.14 -4.94 13.67
C ALA A 103 20.52 -5.56 13.90
N ALA A 104 21.16 -5.90 12.79
CA ALA A 104 22.49 -6.47 12.73
C ALA A 104 23.45 -5.64 13.62
N ARG A 105 24.03 -6.32 14.61
CA ARG A 105 25.15 -5.85 15.41
C ARG A 105 26.42 -6.28 14.64
N PHE A 106 27.20 -5.29 14.19
CA PHE A 106 28.64 -5.30 13.92
C PHE A 106 29.19 -6.22 12.80
N GLU A 107 29.61 -5.59 11.70
CA GLU A 107 31.04 -5.52 11.35
C GLU A 107 31.44 -4.05 11.16
#